data_AF-A0A0C9UHQ9-F1
#
_entry.id   AF-A0A0C9UHQ9-F1
#
_cell.length_a   1.000
_cell.length_b   1.000
_cell.length_c   1.000
_cell.angle_alpha   90.00
_cell.angle_beta   90.00
_cell.angle_gamma   90.00
#
_symmetry.space_group_name_H-M   'P 1'
#
loop_
_entity.id
_entity.type
_entity.pdbx_description
1 polymer ?
#
loop_
_entity_poly.entity_id
_entity_poly.type
_entity_poly.pdbx_seq_one_letter_code
_entity_poly.pdbx_strand_id
1 'polypeptide(L)'
;MPTPLRGVSRSNAGNLTLTFKTIADATRARIHADEWIKAIDPEATLPQLMFSIVAHNIPTLTWDGDDLNDIEAIHRIENENSETMAIEFTIAKIQWLNGGENREKTNRGPLMISFKDRKAANAAIDTNMAFNSEISNTSLYIPRAPQCFRCQDWGHRVTECSRESRCGQNCKHSKIMHDTLISDTNPEEWDIILIQEPYIYPNTHLTIASTKWFPLYPPSHIVDKPRVIILISNHISSNLFEQLQIPSNCLMAVSLRLPNEGTINIYNIYNPPNSDIALLALQEWMDAHTPTDDTLMIWANDFNKHNPL
;
A
#
# COMPACT_ATOMS: atom_id res chain seq x y z
N MET A 1 0.40 -9.43 -50.84
CA MET A 1 -0.58 -8.63 -50.07
C MET A 1 0.18 -7.74 -49.09
N PRO A 2 -0.22 -6.48 -48.87
CA PRO A 2 0.43 -5.64 -47.87
C PRO A 2 0.25 -6.22 -46.47
N THR A 3 1.31 -6.21 -45.66
CA THR A 3 1.26 -6.70 -44.27
C THR A 3 0.20 -5.93 -43.47
N PRO A 4 -0.78 -6.60 -42.83
CA PRO A 4 -1.87 -5.94 -42.09
C PRO A 4 -1.40 -5.31 -40.77
N LEU A 5 -0.21 -5.70 -40.31
CA LEU A 5 0.40 -5.23 -39.08
C LEU A 5 1.04 -3.84 -39.28
N ARG A 6 0.80 -2.94 -38.32
CA ARG A 6 1.43 -1.63 -38.19
C ARG A 6 2.68 -1.68 -37.31
N GLY A 7 2.67 -2.53 -36.27
CA GLY A 7 3.83 -2.67 -35.38
C GLY A 7 3.62 -3.75 -34.32
N VAL A 8 4.73 -4.12 -33.67
CA VAL A 8 4.78 -5.08 -32.55
C VAL A 8 5.55 -4.44 -31.41
N SER A 9 5.02 -4.54 -30.20
CA SER A 9 5.76 -4.21 -28.97
C SER A 9 5.78 -5.40 -28.03
N ARG A 10 6.88 -5.55 -27.29
CA ARG A 10 7.04 -6.57 -26.26
C ARG A 10 7.22 -5.89 -24.90
N SER A 11 6.46 -6.31 -23.91
CA SER A 11 6.64 -5.87 -22.52
C SER A 11 7.78 -6.63 -21.84
N ASN A 12 8.32 -6.09 -20.74
CA ASN A 12 9.32 -6.78 -19.91
C ASN A 12 8.80 -8.11 -19.35
N ALA A 13 7.48 -8.22 -19.18
CA ALA A 13 6.81 -9.46 -18.74
C ALA A 13 6.66 -10.50 -19.87
N GLY A 14 7.18 -10.22 -21.07
CA GLY A 14 7.11 -11.14 -22.21
C GLY A 14 5.86 -11.02 -23.08
N ASN A 15 4.84 -10.25 -22.66
CA ASN A 15 3.62 -10.08 -23.45
C ASN A 15 3.89 -9.35 -24.77
N LEU A 16 3.31 -9.86 -25.86
CA LEU A 16 3.33 -9.24 -27.18
C LEU A 16 2.05 -8.43 -27.42
N THR A 17 2.18 -7.21 -27.91
CA THR A 17 1.07 -6.39 -28.39
C THR A 17 1.22 -6.17 -29.88
N LEU A 18 0.22 -6.62 -30.64
CA LEU A 18 0.15 -6.47 -32.09
C LEU A 18 -0.76 -5.28 -32.43
N THR A 19 -0.21 -4.29 -33.11
CA THR A 19 -0.98 -3.14 -33.60
C THR A 19 -1.26 -3.33 -35.09
N PHE A 20 -2.52 -3.35 -35.49
CA PHE A 20 -2.94 -3.50 -36.88
C PHE A 20 -3.17 -2.15 -37.54
N LYS A 21 -3.08 -2.10 -38.88
CA LYS A 21 -3.29 -0.87 -39.66
C LYS A 21 -4.74 -0.42 -39.66
N THR A 22 -5.68 -1.36 -39.58
CA THR A 22 -7.12 -1.09 -39.58
C THR A 22 -7.83 -1.84 -38.45
N ILE A 23 -8.99 -1.34 -38.03
CA ILE A 23 -9.87 -2.03 -37.07
C ILE A 23 -10.34 -3.37 -37.66
N ALA A 24 -10.64 -3.43 -38.95
CA ALA A 24 -11.07 -4.66 -39.62
C ALA A 24 -9.99 -5.76 -39.56
N ASP A 25 -8.73 -5.40 -39.76
CA ASP A 25 -7.59 -6.33 -39.60
C ASP A 25 -7.47 -6.83 -38.15
N ALA A 26 -7.59 -5.93 -37.17
CA ALA A 26 -7.54 -6.30 -35.76
C ALA A 26 -8.70 -7.23 -35.37
N THR A 27 -9.91 -6.96 -35.86
CA THR A 27 -11.09 -7.80 -35.62
C THR A 27 -10.91 -9.18 -36.24
N ARG A 28 -10.47 -9.27 -37.51
CA ARG A 28 -10.18 -10.56 -38.15
C ARG A 28 -9.13 -11.36 -37.39
N ALA A 29 -8.01 -10.72 -37.02
CA ALA A 29 -6.96 -11.38 -36.26
C ALA A 29 -7.45 -11.90 -34.91
N ARG A 30 -8.37 -11.17 -34.25
CA ARG A 30 -8.96 -11.60 -32.98
C ARG A 30 -9.95 -12.76 -33.13
N ILE A 31 -10.73 -12.79 -34.21
CA ILE A 31 -11.70 -13.86 -34.49
C ILE A 31 -10.99 -15.20 -34.71
N HIS A 32 -9.89 -15.20 -35.46
CA HIS A 32 -9.14 -16.40 -35.82
C HIS A 32 -7.90 -16.63 -34.92
N ALA A 33 -7.88 -16.06 -33.71
CA ALA A 33 -6.69 -16.05 -32.86
C ALA A 33 -6.22 -17.47 -32.49
N ASP A 34 -7.15 -18.37 -32.25
CA ASP A 34 -6.91 -19.79 -32.01
C ASP A 34 -6.14 -20.48 -33.15
N GLU A 35 -6.36 -20.06 -34.40
CA GLU A 35 -5.70 -20.64 -35.57
C GLU A 35 -4.23 -20.20 -35.70
N TRP A 36 -3.92 -18.91 -35.46
CA TRP A 36 -2.60 -18.37 -35.80
C TRP A 36 -1.68 -18.09 -34.61
N ILE A 37 -2.16 -17.90 -33.38
CA ILE A 37 -1.27 -17.58 -32.25
C ILE A 37 -0.28 -18.71 -31.97
N LYS A 38 -0.71 -19.96 -32.18
CA LYS A 38 0.13 -21.15 -31.99
C LYS A 38 1.25 -21.27 -33.01
N ALA A 39 1.12 -20.61 -34.17
CA ALA A 39 2.20 -20.49 -35.14
C ALA A 39 3.27 -19.48 -34.73
N ILE A 40 2.96 -18.55 -33.81
CA ILE A 40 3.95 -17.65 -33.22
C ILE A 40 4.72 -18.36 -32.11
N ASP A 41 3.98 -19.00 -31.20
CA ASP A 41 4.54 -19.76 -30.08
C ASP A 41 3.51 -20.84 -29.68
N PRO A 42 3.89 -22.14 -29.60
CA PRO A 42 2.99 -23.20 -29.14
C PRO A 42 2.33 -22.93 -27.78
N GLU A 43 3.01 -22.20 -26.90
CA GLU A 43 2.52 -21.83 -25.56
C GLU A 43 1.78 -20.49 -25.55
N ALA A 44 1.72 -19.76 -26.68
CA ALA A 44 0.98 -18.51 -26.74
C ALA A 44 -0.50 -18.72 -26.41
N THR A 45 -1.01 -17.85 -25.54
CA THR A 45 -2.42 -17.77 -25.20
C THR A 45 -2.90 -16.35 -25.46
N LEU A 46 -4.11 -16.22 -25.98
CA LEU A 46 -4.77 -14.93 -26.05
C LEU A 46 -5.43 -14.65 -24.70
N PRO A 47 -5.18 -13.49 -24.06
CA PRO A 47 -5.93 -13.10 -22.89
C PRO A 47 -7.43 -13.04 -23.23
N GLN A 48 -8.25 -13.82 -22.53
CA GLN A 48 -9.69 -13.74 -22.69
C GLN A 48 -10.15 -12.34 -22.27
N LEU A 49 -10.90 -11.66 -23.14
CA LEU A 49 -11.53 -10.40 -22.78
C LEU A 49 -12.62 -10.72 -21.75
N MET A 50 -12.44 -10.20 -20.55
CA MET A 50 -13.40 -10.31 -19.46
C MET A 50 -14.01 -8.95 -19.18
N PHE A 51 -15.33 -8.93 -19.02
CA PHE A 51 -16.09 -7.73 -18.69
C PHE A 51 -16.56 -7.86 -17.24
N SER A 52 -15.80 -7.26 -16.32
CA SER A 52 -16.00 -7.44 -14.89
C SER A 52 -16.94 -6.39 -14.29
N ILE A 53 -17.85 -6.87 -13.45
CA ILE A 53 -18.75 -6.06 -12.63
C ILE A 53 -18.55 -6.41 -11.15
N VAL A 54 -19.10 -5.58 -10.27
CA VAL A 54 -19.26 -5.86 -8.85
C VAL A 54 -20.75 -5.95 -8.55
N ALA A 55 -21.17 -7.08 -8.02
CA ALA A 55 -22.47 -7.24 -7.38
C ALA A 55 -22.30 -6.95 -5.88
N HIS A 56 -23.09 -6.02 -5.36
CA HIS A 56 -22.94 -5.49 -4.02
C HIS A 56 -23.76 -6.28 -3.00
N ASN A 57 -23.21 -6.45 -1.81
CA ASN A 57 -23.93 -6.98 -0.65
C ASN A 57 -24.48 -8.41 -0.86
N ILE A 58 -23.72 -9.29 -1.51
CA ILE A 58 -24.14 -10.66 -1.84
C ILE A 58 -24.01 -11.58 -0.63
N PRO A 59 -25.02 -12.42 -0.31
CA PRO A 59 -24.93 -13.43 0.75
C PRO A 59 -23.79 -14.42 0.51
N THR A 60 -23.06 -14.79 1.56
CA THR A 60 -21.99 -15.82 1.48
C THR A 60 -22.51 -17.20 1.09
N LEU A 61 -23.80 -17.49 1.34
CA LEU A 61 -24.47 -18.70 0.86
C LEU A 61 -24.48 -18.81 -0.68
N THR A 62 -24.35 -17.69 -1.39
CA THR A 62 -24.27 -17.67 -2.86
C THR A 62 -23.03 -18.41 -3.36
N TRP A 63 -21.90 -18.27 -2.67
CA TRP A 63 -20.65 -18.97 -2.97
C TRP A 63 -19.71 -18.81 -1.78
N ASP A 64 -19.21 -19.93 -1.26
CA ASP A 64 -18.34 -20.00 -0.07
C ASP A 64 -16.93 -19.41 -0.31
N GLY A 65 -16.53 -19.25 -1.57
CA GLY A 65 -15.19 -18.81 -1.94
C GLY A 65 -14.21 -19.96 -2.16
N ASP A 66 -14.71 -21.20 -2.25
CA ASP A 66 -13.92 -22.37 -2.65
C ASP A 66 -13.94 -22.54 -4.16
N ASP A 67 -12.75 -22.52 -4.77
CA ASP A 67 -12.53 -22.67 -6.21
C ASP A 67 -13.10 -24.01 -6.74
N LEU A 68 -13.21 -25.04 -5.89
CA LEU A 68 -13.81 -26.33 -6.27
C LEU A 68 -15.31 -26.22 -6.59
N ASN A 69 -15.98 -25.21 -6.03
CA ASN A 69 -17.42 -24.99 -6.16
C ASN A 69 -17.76 -23.86 -7.15
N ASP A 70 -16.76 -23.24 -7.79
CA ASP A 70 -16.93 -22.14 -8.75
C ASP A 70 -17.95 -22.47 -9.84
N ILE A 71 -17.81 -23.65 -10.43
CA ILE A 71 -18.62 -24.07 -11.58
C ILE A 71 -20.10 -24.18 -11.19
N GLU A 72 -20.40 -24.75 -10.04
CA GLU A 72 -21.77 -24.90 -9.56
C GLU A 72 -22.39 -23.54 -9.20
N ALA A 73 -21.63 -22.70 -8.49
CA ALA A 73 -22.08 -21.35 -8.14
C ALA A 73 -22.32 -20.50 -9.39
N ILE A 74 -21.41 -20.56 -10.37
CA ILE A 74 -21.55 -19.89 -11.66
C ILE A 74 -22.82 -20.36 -12.36
N HIS A 75 -23.02 -21.67 -12.54
CA HIS A 75 -24.21 -22.17 -13.23
C HIS A 75 -25.52 -21.78 -12.54
N ARG A 76 -25.55 -21.76 -11.20
CA ARG A 76 -26.71 -21.26 -10.46
C ARG A 76 -26.99 -19.79 -10.76
N ILE A 77 -25.97 -18.94 -10.72
CA ILE A 77 -26.11 -17.50 -11.03
C ILE A 77 -26.54 -17.30 -12.48
N GLU A 78 -25.94 -18.03 -13.43
CA GLU A 78 -26.29 -17.96 -14.85
C GLU A 78 -27.74 -18.34 -15.10
N ASN A 79 -28.21 -19.46 -14.53
CA ASN A 79 -29.59 -19.94 -14.70
C ASN A 79 -30.60 -18.93 -14.13
N GLU A 80 -30.36 -18.44 -12.90
CA GLU A 80 -31.26 -17.51 -12.22
C GLU A 80 -31.46 -16.19 -13.00
N ASN A 81 -30.41 -15.73 -13.68
CA ASN A 81 -30.43 -14.45 -14.40
C ASN A 81 -30.79 -14.59 -15.88
N SER A 82 -30.46 -15.72 -16.53
CA SER A 82 -30.70 -15.91 -17.96
C SER A 82 -32.18 -16.07 -18.29
N GLU A 83 -32.93 -16.78 -17.45
CA GLU A 83 -34.39 -16.95 -17.62
C GLU A 83 -35.14 -15.62 -17.49
N THR A 84 -34.72 -14.80 -16.52
CA THR A 84 -35.38 -13.52 -16.20
C THR A 84 -35.14 -12.46 -17.27
N MET A 85 -34.00 -12.49 -17.97
CA MET A 85 -33.55 -11.38 -18.80
C MET A 85 -33.54 -11.66 -20.31
N ALA A 86 -33.87 -12.89 -20.74
CA ALA A 86 -33.78 -13.32 -22.14
C ALA A 86 -32.40 -13.03 -22.79
N ILE A 87 -31.35 -13.04 -21.95
CA ILE A 87 -29.95 -12.87 -22.32
C ILE A 87 -29.19 -14.01 -21.68
N GLU A 88 -28.39 -14.73 -22.46
CA GLU A 88 -27.52 -15.76 -21.95
C GLU A 88 -26.36 -15.11 -21.19
N PHE A 89 -26.33 -15.31 -19.88
CA PHE A 89 -25.20 -14.89 -19.06
C PHE A 89 -24.12 -15.96 -19.12
N THR A 90 -23.02 -15.67 -19.81
CA THR A 90 -21.84 -16.54 -19.80
C THR A 90 -20.74 -15.95 -18.92
N ILE A 91 -20.62 -16.47 -17.70
CA ILE A 91 -19.66 -16.06 -16.70
C ILE A 91 -18.34 -16.82 -16.93
N ALA A 92 -17.24 -16.09 -16.91
CA ALA A 92 -15.89 -16.64 -16.98
C ALA A 92 -15.33 -16.97 -15.58
N LYS A 93 -15.62 -16.10 -14.61
CA LYS A 93 -15.06 -16.18 -13.25
C LYS A 93 -15.87 -15.37 -12.26
N ILE A 94 -15.95 -15.85 -11.02
CA ILE A 94 -16.40 -15.09 -9.85
C ILE A 94 -15.27 -14.94 -8.82
N GLN A 95 -15.30 -13.89 -8.02
CA GLN A 95 -14.29 -13.65 -6.97
C GLN A 95 -14.81 -12.68 -5.89
N TRP A 96 -14.65 -13.01 -4.62
CA TRP A 96 -14.93 -12.09 -3.52
C TRP A 96 -13.88 -10.96 -3.47
N LEU A 97 -14.34 -9.70 -3.32
CA LEU A 97 -13.44 -8.53 -3.23
C LEU A 97 -13.00 -8.19 -1.79
N ASN A 98 -13.58 -8.83 -0.79
CA ASN A 98 -13.19 -8.73 0.62
C ASN A 98 -12.59 -10.06 1.12
N GLY A 99 -11.76 -10.01 2.16
CA GLY A 99 -11.16 -11.19 2.79
C GLY A 99 -12.18 -12.07 3.54
N GLY A 100 -11.82 -13.34 3.76
CA GLY A 100 -12.67 -14.35 4.41
C GLY A 100 -13.19 -13.91 5.79
N GLU A 101 -12.32 -13.37 6.64
CA GLU A 101 -12.71 -12.88 7.99
C GLU A 101 -13.83 -11.83 7.96
N ASN A 102 -13.83 -10.94 6.97
CA ASN A 102 -14.89 -9.92 6.83
C ASN A 102 -16.21 -10.56 6.39
N ARG A 103 -16.14 -11.60 5.55
CA ARG A 103 -17.31 -12.36 5.09
C ARG A 103 -17.91 -13.18 6.22
N GLU A 104 -17.11 -13.81 7.06
CA GLU A 104 -17.57 -14.56 8.24
C GLU A 104 -18.31 -13.66 9.25
N LYS A 105 -17.83 -12.43 9.45
CA LYS A 105 -18.47 -11.47 10.37
C LYS A 105 -19.80 -10.93 9.87
N THR A 106 -19.90 -10.67 8.56
CA THR A 106 -21.05 -9.96 7.97
C THR A 106 -22.03 -10.88 7.25
N ASN A 107 -21.63 -12.12 6.97
CA ASN A 107 -22.33 -13.09 6.10
C ASN A 107 -22.69 -12.53 4.71
N ARG A 108 -22.02 -11.45 4.29
CA ARG A 108 -22.23 -10.78 3.01
C ARG A 108 -20.92 -10.22 2.45
N GLY A 109 -20.89 -9.94 1.15
CA GLY A 109 -19.71 -9.32 0.54
C GLY A 109 -19.96 -8.76 -0.85
N PRO A 110 -19.05 -7.92 -1.35
CA PRO A 110 -18.99 -7.57 -2.77
C PRO A 110 -18.40 -8.73 -3.60
N LEU A 111 -19.19 -9.24 -4.54
CA LEU A 111 -18.79 -10.30 -5.46
C LEU A 111 -18.41 -9.70 -6.81
N MET A 112 -17.18 -9.89 -7.26
CA MET A 112 -16.78 -9.59 -8.63
C MET A 112 -17.23 -10.71 -9.54
N ILE A 113 -17.89 -10.36 -10.65
CA ILE A 113 -18.35 -11.31 -11.67
C ILE A 113 -17.77 -10.86 -13.01
N SER A 114 -17.07 -11.76 -13.69
CA SER A 114 -16.42 -11.49 -14.97
C SER A 114 -17.12 -12.24 -16.08
N PHE A 115 -17.75 -11.52 -17.02
CA PHE A 115 -18.44 -12.12 -18.16
C PHE A 115 -17.52 -12.28 -19.37
N LYS A 116 -17.80 -13.30 -20.20
CA LYS A 116 -17.14 -13.49 -21.50
C LYS A 116 -17.66 -12.52 -22.57
N ASP A 117 -18.91 -12.08 -22.41
CA ASP A 117 -19.58 -11.19 -23.35
C ASP A 117 -19.87 -9.82 -22.73
N ARG A 118 -19.65 -8.76 -23.53
CA ARG A 118 -19.89 -7.38 -23.13
C ARG A 118 -21.37 -7.09 -22.97
N LYS A 119 -22.22 -7.65 -23.83
CA LYS A 119 -23.67 -7.40 -23.80
C LYS A 119 -24.27 -7.98 -22.52
N ALA A 120 -23.85 -9.18 -22.11
CA ALA A 120 -24.20 -9.75 -20.82
C ALA A 120 -23.79 -8.84 -19.64
N ALA A 121 -22.53 -8.38 -19.59
CA ALA A 121 -22.06 -7.50 -18.51
C ALA A 121 -22.84 -6.18 -18.42
N ASN A 122 -23.12 -5.54 -19.55
CA ASN A 122 -23.90 -4.31 -19.58
C ASN A 122 -25.34 -4.55 -19.13
N ALA A 123 -25.96 -5.64 -19.59
CA ALA A 123 -27.31 -5.99 -19.16
C ALA A 123 -27.38 -6.20 -17.64
N ALA A 124 -26.41 -6.93 -17.06
CA ALA A 124 -26.32 -7.11 -15.61
C ALA A 124 -26.23 -5.77 -14.87
N ILE A 125 -25.53 -4.76 -15.40
CA ILE A 125 -25.44 -3.42 -14.80
C ILE A 125 -26.78 -2.67 -14.93
N ASP A 126 -27.38 -2.72 -16.11
CA ASP A 126 -28.58 -1.94 -16.42
C ASP A 126 -29.81 -2.43 -15.64
N THR A 127 -29.91 -3.74 -15.36
CA THR A 127 -31.08 -4.35 -14.73
C THR A 127 -30.85 -4.87 -13.32
N ASN A 128 -29.61 -4.82 -12.82
CA ASN A 128 -29.17 -5.57 -11.64
C ASN A 128 -29.25 -7.10 -11.85
N MET A 129 -28.79 -7.87 -10.86
CA MET A 129 -28.77 -9.33 -10.92
C MET A 129 -29.41 -9.97 -9.69
N ALA A 130 -30.01 -11.14 -9.89
CA ALA A 130 -30.58 -11.99 -8.87
C ALA A 130 -29.53 -12.96 -8.30
N PHE A 131 -29.54 -13.14 -6.98
CA PHE A 131 -28.72 -14.11 -6.26
C PHE A 131 -29.57 -14.72 -5.14
N ASN A 132 -29.83 -16.03 -5.19
CA ASN A 132 -30.67 -16.73 -4.20
C ASN A 132 -32.05 -16.06 -4.02
N SER A 133 -32.64 -15.64 -5.14
CA SER A 133 -33.91 -14.92 -5.26
C SER A 133 -33.93 -13.49 -4.71
N GLU A 134 -32.76 -12.93 -4.38
CA GLU A 134 -32.61 -11.51 -4.00
C GLU A 134 -31.96 -10.69 -5.14
N ILE A 135 -32.57 -9.55 -5.49
CA ILE A 135 -31.96 -8.60 -6.44
C ILE A 135 -30.88 -7.78 -5.74
N SER A 136 -29.68 -7.78 -6.31
CA SER A 136 -28.52 -7.05 -5.79
C SER A 136 -28.01 -6.03 -6.80
N ASN A 137 -27.67 -4.84 -6.30
CA ASN A 137 -27.14 -3.76 -7.13
C ASN A 137 -25.82 -4.19 -7.78
N THR A 138 -25.65 -3.88 -9.06
CA THR A 138 -24.45 -4.18 -9.84
C THR A 138 -23.83 -2.91 -10.41
N SER A 139 -22.50 -2.88 -10.49
CA SER A 139 -21.78 -1.74 -11.07
C SER A 139 -20.52 -2.19 -11.78
N LEU A 140 -20.00 -1.38 -12.71
CA LEU A 140 -18.71 -1.65 -13.35
C LEU A 140 -17.61 -1.87 -12.31
N TYR A 141 -16.82 -2.93 -12.47
CA TYR A 141 -15.62 -3.12 -11.65
C TYR A 141 -14.52 -2.18 -12.12
N ILE A 142 -14.11 -1.29 -11.22
CA ILE A 142 -12.97 -0.39 -11.43
C ILE A 142 -11.83 -0.90 -10.53
N PRO A 143 -10.80 -1.55 -11.10
CA PRO A 143 -9.69 -2.04 -10.29
C PRO A 143 -8.96 -0.85 -9.64
N ARG A 144 -8.52 -1.03 -8.39
CA ARG A 144 -7.60 -0.08 -7.77
C ARG A 144 -6.31 -0.04 -8.58
N ALA A 145 -5.76 1.15 -8.77
CA ALA A 145 -4.45 1.29 -9.38
C ALA A 145 -3.44 0.43 -8.58
N PRO A 146 -2.63 -0.41 -9.25
CA PRO A 146 -1.66 -1.23 -8.53
C PRO A 146 -0.58 -0.33 -7.92
N GLN A 147 -0.14 -0.66 -6.71
CA GLN A 147 1.06 -0.06 -6.11
C GLN A 147 2.29 -0.83 -6.58
N CYS A 148 3.31 -0.11 -7.04
CA CYS A 148 4.59 -0.69 -7.39
C CYS A 148 5.49 -0.81 -6.15
N PHE A 149 5.71 -2.01 -5.61
CA PHE A 149 6.60 -2.21 -4.46
C PHE A 149 8.10 -2.00 -4.74
N ARG A 150 8.48 -1.70 -5.99
CA ARG A 150 9.85 -1.30 -6.33
C ARG A 150 10.04 0.19 -6.09
N CYS A 151 9.25 1.05 -6.74
CA CYS A 151 9.40 2.50 -6.63
C CYS A 151 8.41 3.18 -5.68
N GLN A 152 7.48 2.43 -5.10
CA GLN A 152 6.39 2.84 -4.20
C GLN A 152 5.29 3.72 -4.82
N ASP A 153 5.35 3.94 -6.13
CA ASP A 153 4.39 4.78 -6.87
C ASP A 153 3.23 3.95 -7.45
N TRP A 154 2.14 4.61 -7.85
CA TRP A 154 0.91 3.95 -8.28
C TRP A 154 0.81 3.75 -9.81
N GLY A 155 -0.10 2.88 -10.23
CA GLY A 155 -0.51 2.73 -11.64
C GLY A 155 0.30 1.77 -12.49
N HIS A 156 1.30 1.08 -11.92
CA HIS A 156 2.09 0.07 -12.64
C HIS A 156 2.57 -1.04 -11.69
N ARG A 157 2.90 -2.21 -12.24
CA ARG A 157 3.43 -3.34 -11.46
C ARG A 157 4.96 -3.28 -11.37
N VAL A 158 5.52 -4.01 -10.39
CA VAL A 158 6.99 -4.14 -10.22
C VAL A 158 7.66 -4.65 -11.49
N THR A 159 7.05 -5.61 -12.18
CA THR A 159 7.52 -6.19 -13.45
C THR A 159 7.60 -5.19 -14.61
N GLU A 160 6.84 -4.10 -14.52
CA GLU A 160 6.75 -3.03 -15.53
C GLU A 160 7.56 -1.79 -15.11
N CYS A 161 8.11 -1.78 -13.89
CA CYS A 161 8.77 -0.61 -13.32
C CYS A 161 10.20 -0.44 -13.83
N SER A 162 10.46 0.66 -14.53
CA SER A 162 11.80 1.11 -14.94
C SER A 162 12.46 2.09 -13.97
N ARG A 163 11.76 2.49 -12.90
CA ARG A 163 12.23 3.46 -11.90
C ARG A 163 13.15 2.83 -10.86
N GLU A 164 13.93 3.67 -10.19
CA GLU A 164 14.80 3.27 -9.08
C GLU A 164 14.00 2.72 -7.89
N SER A 165 14.63 1.76 -7.19
CA SER A 165 14.04 1.12 -6.02
C SER A 165 13.98 2.09 -4.84
N ARG A 166 12.84 2.15 -4.16
CA ARG A 166 12.59 2.95 -2.96
C ARG A 166 12.05 2.07 -1.84
N CYS A 167 12.55 2.29 -0.63
CA CYS A 167 12.09 1.58 0.55
C CYS A 167 10.65 2.02 0.89
N GLY A 168 9.72 1.06 0.90
CA GLY A 168 8.31 1.28 1.25
C GLY A 168 8.05 1.53 2.72
N GLN A 169 9.03 1.34 3.60
CA GLN A 169 8.93 1.54 5.04
C GLN A 169 9.67 2.79 5.55
N ASN A 170 10.37 3.52 4.65
CA ASN A 170 11.10 4.72 5.05
C ASN A 170 10.12 5.89 5.20
N CYS A 171 9.95 6.36 6.44
CA CYS A 171 9.10 7.52 6.76
C CYS A 171 9.46 8.74 5.91
N LYS A 172 10.73 8.99 5.57
CA LYS A 172 11.18 10.14 4.77
C LYS A 172 10.56 10.20 3.38
N HIS A 173 10.34 9.04 2.78
CA HIS A 173 9.93 8.93 1.39
C HIS A 173 8.43 8.62 1.23
N SER A 174 7.75 8.22 2.31
CA SER A 174 6.33 7.89 2.28
C SER A 174 5.57 8.63 3.38
N LYS A 175 4.83 9.66 2.96
CA LYS A 175 3.84 10.34 3.81
C LYS A 175 2.88 9.33 4.43
N ILE A 176 2.39 8.39 3.62
CA ILE A 176 1.43 7.36 4.05
C ILE A 176 2.02 6.52 5.18
N MET A 177 3.28 6.11 5.10
CA MET A 177 3.90 5.34 6.19
C MET A 177 4.01 6.13 7.49
N HIS A 178 4.42 7.40 7.42
CA HIS A 178 4.48 8.25 8.59
C HIS A 178 3.08 8.43 9.19
N ASP A 179 2.07 8.72 8.36
CA ASP A 179 0.69 8.91 8.78
C ASP A 179 0.12 7.62 9.42
N THR A 180 0.35 6.46 8.81
CA THR A 180 -0.07 5.16 9.35
C THR A 180 0.60 4.87 10.69
N LEU A 181 1.92 5.08 10.80
CA LEU A 181 2.64 4.89 12.07
C LEU A 181 2.05 5.76 13.19
N ILE A 182 1.78 7.02 12.91
CA ILE A 182 1.22 7.96 13.90
C ILE A 182 -0.24 7.64 14.23
N SER A 183 -1.01 7.15 13.26
CA SER A 183 -2.44 6.86 13.42
C SER A 183 -2.70 5.54 14.14
N ASP A 184 -1.93 4.51 13.80
CA ASP A 184 -2.14 3.15 14.28
C ASP A 184 -1.48 2.91 15.64
N THR A 185 -0.42 3.65 15.98
CA THR A 185 0.16 3.56 17.32
C THR A 185 -0.81 4.08 18.38
N ASN A 186 -0.81 3.38 19.52
CA ASN A 186 -1.71 3.62 20.63
C ASN A 186 -0.94 4.23 21.82
N PRO A 187 -1.29 5.45 22.27
CA PRO A 187 -0.70 6.09 23.44
C PRO A 187 -0.89 5.34 24.76
N GLU A 188 -1.83 4.39 24.83
CA GLU A 188 -2.02 3.49 25.98
C GLU A 188 -0.99 2.34 26.00
N GLU A 189 -0.33 2.06 24.87
CA GLU A 189 0.68 1.00 24.73
C GLU A 189 2.10 1.56 24.68
N TRP A 190 2.25 2.80 24.20
CA TRP A 190 3.54 3.43 23.98
C TRP A 190 3.58 4.84 24.55
N ASP A 191 4.58 5.12 25.37
CA ASP A 191 4.81 6.45 25.95
C ASP A 191 5.54 7.38 24.98
N ILE A 192 6.54 6.85 24.28
CA ILE A 192 7.46 7.63 23.43
C ILE A 192 7.78 6.83 22.17
N ILE A 193 7.78 7.51 21.02
CA ILE A 193 8.19 6.94 19.73
C ILE A 193 9.37 7.74 19.18
N LEU A 194 10.44 7.03 18.81
CA LEU A 194 11.64 7.60 18.22
C LEU A 194 11.62 7.36 16.70
N ILE A 195 11.56 8.42 15.90
CA ILE A 195 11.54 8.31 14.43
C ILE A 195 12.85 8.87 13.88
N GLN A 196 13.50 8.07 13.04
CA GLN A 196 14.56 8.53 12.16
C GLN A 196 14.03 8.74 10.75
N GLU A 197 14.65 9.68 10.05
CA GLU A 197 14.30 10.08 8.70
C GLU A 197 12.77 10.27 8.56
N PRO A 198 12.14 11.22 9.27
CA PRO A 198 10.70 11.45 9.18
C PRO A 198 10.29 12.05 7.83
N TYR A 199 9.04 11.81 7.40
CA TYR A 199 8.43 12.59 6.31
C TYR A 199 8.30 14.06 6.72
N ILE A 200 8.97 14.97 6.01
CA ILE A 200 8.84 16.42 6.20
C ILE A 200 8.02 17.00 5.05
N TYR A 201 7.00 17.81 5.37
CA TYR A 201 6.18 18.44 4.33
C TYR A 201 7.03 19.34 3.43
N PRO A 202 6.81 19.31 2.10
CA PRO A 202 7.53 20.18 1.17
C PRO A 202 7.44 21.65 1.57
N ASN A 203 8.58 22.36 1.51
CA ASN A 203 8.71 23.77 1.89
C ASN A 203 8.42 24.07 3.37
N THR A 204 8.46 23.06 4.23
CA THR A 204 8.35 23.22 5.68
C THR A 204 9.50 22.50 6.39
N HIS A 205 9.51 22.61 7.72
CA HIS A 205 10.41 21.87 8.62
C HIS A 205 9.62 20.98 9.59
N LEU A 206 8.35 20.68 9.28
CA LEU A 206 7.41 20.02 10.18
C LEU A 206 6.91 18.70 9.59
N THR A 207 6.57 17.77 10.48
CA THR A 207 5.89 16.50 10.18
C THR A 207 4.39 16.68 10.28
N ILE A 208 3.63 15.60 10.05
CA ILE A 208 2.18 15.61 10.26
C ILE A 208 1.86 15.79 11.75
N ALA A 209 0.84 16.61 12.03
CA ALA A 209 0.32 16.79 13.37
C ALA A 209 -0.55 15.58 13.76
N SER A 210 -0.53 15.23 15.04
CA SER A 210 -1.36 14.18 15.63
C SER A 210 -2.06 14.72 16.86
N THR A 211 -3.29 14.25 17.13
CA THR A 211 -3.97 14.51 18.41
C THR A 211 -3.47 13.60 19.53
N LYS A 212 -2.82 12.48 19.18
CA LYS A 212 -2.29 11.46 20.09
C LYS A 212 -0.88 11.76 20.58
N TRP A 213 -0.10 12.43 19.74
CA TRP A 213 1.34 12.56 19.91
C TRP A 213 1.78 14.02 19.81
N PHE A 214 2.59 14.46 20.76
CA PHE A 214 3.30 15.73 20.72
C PHE A 214 4.66 15.56 20.04
N PRO A 215 4.87 16.16 18.85
CA PRO A 215 6.14 16.05 18.15
C PRO A 215 7.17 17.04 18.70
N LEU A 216 8.30 16.52 19.15
CA LEU A 216 9.51 17.29 19.42
C LEU A 216 10.42 17.27 18.19
N TYR A 217 10.97 18.43 17.87
CA TYR A 217 11.91 18.64 16.78
C TYR A 217 13.24 19.14 17.32
N PRO A 218 14.38 18.75 16.74
CA PRO A 218 15.67 19.29 17.13
C PRO A 218 15.69 20.83 17.16
N PRO A 219 16.45 21.48 18.06
CA PRO A 219 16.51 22.94 18.15
C PRO A 219 16.90 23.62 16.83
N SER A 220 17.73 22.96 16.02
CA SER A 220 18.18 23.46 14.71
C SER A 220 17.17 23.26 13.58
N HIS A 221 15.99 22.68 13.82
CA HIS A 221 15.05 22.27 12.76
C HIS A 221 14.57 23.40 11.85
N ILE A 222 14.59 24.65 12.32
CA ILE A 222 14.18 25.83 11.54
C ILE A 222 15.19 26.11 10.40
N VAL A 223 16.47 25.80 10.62
CA VAL A 223 17.56 26.03 9.67
C VAL A 223 17.84 24.77 8.86
N ASP A 224 17.90 23.63 9.55
CA ASP A 224 18.22 22.34 8.96
C ASP A 224 17.05 21.39 9.07
N LYS A 225 16.67 20.75 7.97
CA LYS A 225 15.59 19.76 8.00
C LYS A 225 15.90 18.66 9.03
N PRO A 226 14.96 18.38 9.96
CA PRO A 226 15.20 17.43 11.01
C PRO A 226 15.28 16.01 10.41
N ARG A 227 16.28 15.24 10.84
CA ARG A 227 16.46 13.84 10.48
C ARG A 227 16.05 12.89 11.58
N VAL A 228 15.76 13.41 12.76
CA VAL A 228 15.18 12.70 13.90
C VAL A 228 14.05 13.55 14.48
N ILE A 229 13.00 12.88 14.95
CA ILE A 229 11.96 13.48 15.81
C ILE A 229 11.66 12.52 16.97
N ILE A 230 11.16 13.06 18.08
CA ILE A 230 10.63 12.27 19.19
C ILE A 230 9.15 12.61 19.30
N LEU A 231 8.29 11.60 19.30
CA LEU A 231 6.87 11.76 19.58
C LEU A 231 6.63 11.36 21.04
N ILE A 232 6.00 12.24 21.80
CA ILE A 232 5.62 11.98 23.19
C ILE A 232 4.11 11.81 23.27
N SER A 233 3.66 10.76 23.95
CA SER A 233 2.24 10.51 24.22
C SER A 233 1.59 11.72 24.88
N ASN A 234 0.39 12.10 24.42
CA ASN A 234 -0.38 13.19 25.02
C ASN A 234 -0.85 12.90 26.47
N HIS A 235 -0.68 11.67 26.95
CA HIS A 235 -0.93 11.29 28.35
C HIS A 235 0.21 11.71 29.29
N ILE A 236 1.40 12.00 28.74
CA ILE A 236 2.54 12.47 29.53
C ILE A 236 2.45 13.98 29.70
N SER A 237 2.40 14.42 30.96
CA SER A 237 2.42 15.84 31.29
C SER A 237 3.71 16.52 30.82
N SER A 238 3.58 17.67 30.17
CA SER A 238 4.70 18.53 29.75
C SER A 238 5.58 19.01 30.91
N ASN A 239 5.12 18.90 32.15
CA ASN A 239 5.93 19.24 33.33
C ASN A 239 6.93 18.12 33.69
N LEU A 240 6.73 16.91 33.17
CA LEU A 240 7.57 15.74 33.47
C LEU A 240 8.75 15.60 32.51
N PHE A 241 8.81 16.39 31.44
CA PHE A 241 9.88 16.27 30.48
C PHE A 241 10.40 17.61 29.97
N GLU A 242 11.65 17.63 29.54
CA GLU A 242 12.27 18.76 28.86
C GLU A 242 13.12 18.30 27.70
N GLN A 243 13.06 19.04 26.60
CA GLN A 243 13.93 18.79 25.47
C GLN A 243 15.35 19.29 25.77
N LEU A 244 16.33 18.42 25.58
CA LEU A 244 17.74 18.79 25.66
C LEU A 244 18.14 19.58 24.40
N GLN A 245 18.75 20.74 24.61
CA GLN A 245 19.02 21.73 23.55
C GLN A 245 20.30 21.41 22.76
N ILE A 246 20.34 20.22 22.16
CA ILE A 246 21.49 19.76 21.37
C ILE A 246 21.43 20.37 19.96
N PRO A 247 22.45 21.12 19.50
CA PRO A 247 22.43 21.79 18.19
C PRO A 247 22.76 20.83 17.04
N SER A 248 21.90 19.83 16.80
CA SER A 248 22.07 18.83 15.74
C SER A 248 20.74 18.48 15.09
N ASN A 249 20.71 18.30 13.77
CA ASN A 249 19.53 17.78 13.07
C ASN A 249 19.50 16.24 12.99
N CYS A 250 20.59 15.58 13.41
CA CYS A 250 20.79 14.13 13.39
C CYS A 250 20.72 13.48 14.79
N LEU A 251 20.65 14.32 15.84
CA LEU A 251 20.59 13.92 17.23
C LEU A 251 19.60 14.82 17.96
N MET A 252 18.71 14.22 18.74
CA MET A 252 17.89 14.95 19.70
C MET A 252 17.66 14.12 20.94
N ALA A 253 17.36 14.80 22.04
CA ALA A 253 17.09 14.12 23.28
C ALA A 253 16.00 14.79 24.10
N VAL A 254 15.34 13.99 24.92
CA VAL A 254 14.40 14.42 25.93
C VAL A 254 14.84 13.86 27.28
N SER A 255 14.74 14.68 28.31
CA SER A 255 14.94 14.29 29.70
C SER A 255 13.58 14.14 30.38
N LEU A 256 13.32 12.97 30.95
CA LEU A 256 12.13 12.67 31.73
C LEU A 256 12.49 12.72 33.22
N ARG A 257 11.75 13.49 34.00
CA ARG A 257 11.85 13.54 35.46
C ARG A 257 10.85 12.57 36.06
N LEU A 258 11.35 11.53 36.71
CA LEU A 258 10.53 10.57 37.45
C LEU A 258 10.50 10.96 38.92
N PRO A 259 9.34 11.33 39.48
CA PRO A 259 9.25 11.72 40.88
C PRO A 259 9.78 10.61 41.81
N ASN A 260 10.81 10.92 42.60
CA ASN A 260 11.48 10.02 43.54
C ASN A 260 12.29 8.85 42.93
N GLU A 261 12.43 8.78 41.60
CA GLU A 261 13.14 7.69 40.91
C GLU A 261 14.33 8.18 40.06
N GLY A 262 14.50 9.50 39.91
CA GLY A 262 15.62 10.11 39.20
C GLY A 262 15.23 10.63 37.82
N THR A 263 16.18 10.60 36.89
CA THR A 263 16.00 11.18 35.55
C THR A 263 16.32 10.15 34.47
N ILE A 264 15.54 10.13 33.39
CA ILE A 264 15.83 9.33 32.19
C ILE A 264 16.12 10.28 31.02
N ASN A 265 17.34 10.23 30.49
CA ASN A 265 17.70 10.91 29.25
C ASN A 265 17.60 9.95 28.08
N ILE A 266 16.72 10.26 27.12
CA ILE A 266 16.48 9.44 25.92
C ILE A 266 17.04 10.18 24.72
N TYR A 267 18.01 9.56 24.04
CA TYR A 267 18.70 10.09 22.87
C TYR A 267 18.23 9.33 21.62
N ASN A 268 17.59 10.04 20.69
CA ASN A 268 17.26 9.54 19.35
C ASN A 268 18.38 9.91 18.39
N ILE A 269 19.12 8.89 17.93
CA ILE A 269 20.36 9.05 17.20
C ILE A 269 20.16 8.52 15.78
N TYR A 270 20.30 9.38 14.79
CA TYR A 270 20.48 8.96 13.41
C TYR A 270 21.88 9.38 12.96
N ASN A 271 22.83 8.47 12.99
CA ASN A 271 24.16 8.74 12.46
C ASN A 271 24.16 8.44 10.96
N PRO A 272 24.48 9.40 10.07
CA PRO A 272 24.49 9.14 8.63
C PRO A 272 25.59 8.14 8.23
N PRO A 273 25.39 7.33 7.18
CA PRO A 273 26.43 6.47 6.64
C PRO A 273 27.71 7.24 6.31
N ASN A 274 28.87 6.64 6.57
CA ASN A 274 30.20 7.24 6.35
C ASN A 274 30.41 8.59 7.08
N SER A 275 29.70 8.78 8.20
CA SER A 275 29.81 9.97 9.03
C SER A 275 29.87 9.58 10.51
N ASP A 276 30.29 10.56 11.31
CA ASP A 276 30.29 10.54 12.78
C ASP A 276 29.57 11.76 13.37
N ILE A 277 28.88 12.57 12.55
CA ILE A 277 28.31 13.86 12.99
C ILE A 277 27.38 13.71 14.19
N ALA A 278 26.53 12.68 14.22
CA ALA A 278 25.62 12.46 15.35
C ALA A 278 26.37 12.03 16.62
N LEU A 279 27.43 11.23 16.46
CA LEU A 279 28.24 10.73 17.59
C LEU A 279 29.15 11.82 18.16
N LEU A 280 29.72 12.67 17.29
CA LEU A 280 30.49 13.85 17.71
C LEU A 280 29.60 14.84 18.47
N ALA A 281 28.39 15.13 17.97
CA ALA A 281 27.44 15.99 18.66
C ALA A 281 27.02 15.40 20.03
N LEU A 282 26.87 14.08 20.13
CA LEU A 282 26.59 13.41 21.39
C LEU A 282 27.77 13.52 22.36
N GLN A 283 29.00 13.28 21.89
CA GLN A 283 30.20 13.38 22.71
C GLN A 283 30.37 14.80 23.26
N GLU A 284 30.29 15.82 22.39
CA GLU A 284 30.37 17.24 22.79
C GLU A 284 29.30 17.60 23.81
N TRP A 285 28.07 17.10 23.63
CA TRP A 285 26.99 17.33 24.59
C TRP A 285 27.28 16.72 25.96
N MET A 286 27.76 15.47 25.97
CA MET A 286 28.04 14.70 27.18
C MET A 286 29.26 15.24 27.97
N ASP A 287 30.27 15.74 27.25
CA ASP A 287 31.42 16.41 27.86
C ASP A 287 31.01 17.70 28.58
N ALA A 288 30.04 18.44 28.02
CA ALA A 288 29.51 19.66 28.63
C ALA A 288 28.43 19.39 29.70
N HIS A 289 27.73 18.25 29.62
CA HIS A 289 26.60 17.89 30.48
C HIS A 289 26.78 16.48 31.03
N THR A 290 27.81 16.30 31.86
CA THR A 290 28.12 15.00 32.45
C THR A 290 26.93 14.49 33.26
N PRO A 291 26.40 13.29 32.97
CA PRO A 291 25.29 12.71 33.71
C PRO A 291 25.63 12.51 35.19
N THR A 292 24.62 12.61 36.05
CA THR A 292 24.73 12.22 37.46
C THR A 292 24.50 10.73 37.62
N ASP A 293 24.91 10.16 38.76
CA ASP A 293 24.69 8.74 39.09
C ASP A 293 23.20 8.36 39.10
N ASP A 294 22.30 9.32 39.32
CA ASP A 294 20.84 9.13 39.33
C ASP A 294 20.19 9.29 37.94
N THR A 295 21.00 9.38 36.87
CA THR A 295 20.52 9.55 35.49
C THR A 295 20.65 8.24 34.70
N LEU A 296 19.52 7.65 34.32
CA LEU A 296 19.47 6.58 33.34
C LEU A 296 19.58 7.18 31.92
N MET A 297 20.36 6.54 31.05
CA MET A 297 20.51 6.96 29.67
C MET A 297 20.07 5.87 28.71
N ILE A 298 19.18 6.23 27.77
CA ILE A 298 18.74 5.37 26.69
C ILE A 298 19.24 5.97 25.37
N TRP A 299 20.09 5.24 24.67
CA TRP A 299 20.57 5.60 23.33
C TRP A 299 19.94 4.63 22.33
N ALA A 300 19.26 5.15 21.32
CA ALA A 300 18.47 4.32 20.41
C ALA A 300 18.53 4.81 18.97
N ASN A 301 18.06 3.93 18.08
CA ASN A 301 17.95 4.10 16.63
C ASN A 301 19.24 3.80 15.86
N ASP A 302 19.40 4.29 14.63
CA ASP A 302 20.43 3.84 13.69
C ASP A 302 21.76 4.60 13.84
N PHE A 303 22.75 3.90 14.39
CA PHE A 303 24.12 4.37 14.50
C PHE A 303 24.91 4.26 13.18
N ASN A 304 24.41 3.54 12.16
CA ASN A 304 25.12 3.22 10.92
C ASN A 304 26.61 2.86 11.12
N LYS A 305 26.90 2.13 12.20
CA LYS A 305 28.23 1.60 12.51
C LYS A 305 28.22 0.09 12.38
N HIS A 306 29.27 -0.42 11.75
CA HIS A 306 29.52 -1.84 11.60
C HIS A 306 30.73 -2.21 12.42
N ASN A 307 30.71 -3.39 13.04
CA ASN A 307 31.92 -3.94 13.61
C ASN A 307 32.98 -4.06 12.49
N PRO A 308 34.22 -3.65 12.73
CA PRO A 308 35.30 -3.91 11.79
C PRO A 308 35.35 -5.41 11.52
N LEU A 309 35.43 -5.77 10.23
CA LEU A 309 35.56 -7.15 9.76
C LEU A 309 36.92 -7.74 10.14
#